data_AF-A0A176RYW5-F1
#
_entry.id   AF-A0A176RYW5-F1
#
_cell.length_a   1.000
_cell.length_b   1.000
_cell.length_c   1.000
_cell.angle_alpha   90.00
_cell.angle_beta   90.00
_cell.angle_gamma   90.00
#
_symmetry.space_group_name_H-M   'P 1'
#
loop_
_entity.id
_entity.type
_entity.pdbx_description
1 polymer ?
#
loop_
_entity_poly.entity_id
_entity_poly.type
_entity_poly.pdbx_seq_one_letter_code
_entity_poly.pdbx_strand_id
1 'polypeptide(L)'
;MKPNQQLAVLIDADNAQATKIESVLSEIAKHGIPTVKRAYGDWTSPNLKGWKNIVSQFAINKIQQVAYTVGKNATDSAMIIDAMDLLYSKKLDGFCLVSSDSDFTPLARRIHKSGLSVYGFGEQKTPEAFIVACFEHAHWPYTLKLAGAFRD
;
A
#
# COMPACT_ATOMS: atom_id res chain seq x y z
N MET A 1 -3.02 2.82 21.59
CA MET A 1 -3.53 2.52 20.23
C MET A 1 -4.91 1.90 20.36
N LYS A 2 -5.83 2.17 19.43
CA LYS A 2 -7.11 1.45 19.40
C LYS A 2 -6.82 -0.03 19.11
N PRO A 3 -7.36 -0.99 19.89
CA PRO A 3 -7.33 -2.39 19.48
C PRO A 3 -8.08 -2.54 18.14
N ASN A 4 -7.55 -3.36 17.23
CA ASN A 4 -8.16 -3.73 15.94
C ASN A 4 -8.35 -2.58 14.91
N GLN A 5 -7.33 -1.75 14.68
CA GLN A 5 -7.38 -0.76 13.59
C GLN A 5 -7.72 -1.42 12.25
N GLN A 6 -8.75 -0.91 11.57
CA GLN A 6 -9.18 -1.39 10.25
C GLN A 6 -8.32 -0.74 9.17
N LEU A 7 -7.52 -1.54 8.46
CA LEU A 7 -6.55 -1.05 7.49
C LEU A 7 -6.95 -1.41 6.06
N ALA A 8 -6.81 -0.43 5.15
CA ALA A 8 -6.82 -0.68 3.71
C ALA A 8 -5.40 -0.85 3.19
N VAL A 9 -5.13 -1.99 2.55
CA VAL A 9 -3.87 -2.31 1.89
C VAL A 9 -4.05 -2.13 0.39
N LEU A 10 -3.38 -1.11 -0.16
CA LEU A 10 -3.42 -0.75 -1.57
C LEU A 10 -2.05 -1.04 -2.18
N ILE A 11 -2.03 -1.97 -3.14
CA ILE A 11 -0.81 -2.56 -3.68
C ILE A 11 -0.69 -2.20 -5.15
N ASP A 12 0.39 -1.53 -5.49
CA ASP A 12 0.79 -1.31 -6.87
C ASP A 12 1.46 -2.59 -7.40
N ALA A 13 0.69 -3.45 -8.07
CA ALA A 13 1.16 -4.76 -8.49
C ALA A 13 2.10 -4.70 -9.70
N ASP A 14 2.03 -3.63 -10.49
CA ASP A 14 2.90 -3.42 -11.64
C ASP A 14 4.34 -3.10 -11.17
N ASN A 15 4.49 -2.42 -10.03
CA ASN A 15 5.80 -2.05 -9.46
C ASN A 15 6.25 -2.93 -8.28
N ALA A 16 5.35 -3.62 -7.58
CA ALA A 16 5.71 -4.51 -6.48
C ALA A 16 6.08 -5.92 -6.95
N GLN A 17 6.93 -6.61 -6.17
CA GLN A 17 7.27 -8.01 -6.43
C GLN A 17 6.35 -8.94 -5.62
N ALA A 18 5.65 -9.84 -6.32
CA ALA A 18 4.72 -10.79 -5.72
C ALA A 18 5.31 -11.59 -4.54
N THR A 19 6.59 -11.98 -4.63
CA THR A 19 7.33 -12.75 -3.62
C THR A 19 7.48 -12.02 -2.29
N LYS A 20 7.31 -10.69 -2.27
CA LYS A 20 7.47 -9.84 -1.08
C LYS A 20 6.18 -9.67 -0.27
N ILE A 21 5.03 -9.94 -0.89
CA ILE A 21 3.72 -9.56 -0.36
C ILE A 21 3.37 -10.29 0.93
N GLU A 22 3.79 -11.54 1.10
CA GLU A 22 3.57 -12.27 2.35
C GLU A 22 4.23 -11.57 3.55
N SER A 23 5.49 -11.17 3.41
CA SER A 23 6.21 -10.47 4.47
C SER A 23 5.64 -9.06 4.72
N VAL A 24 5.22 -8.36 3.66
CA VAL A 24 4.54 -7.05 3.80
C VAL A 24 3.23 -7.20 4.58
N LEU A 25 2.38 -8.18 4.24
CA LEU A 25 1.12 -8.41 4.95
C LEU A 25 1.34 -8.84 6.40
N SER A 26 2.39 -9.62 6.67
CA SER A 26 2.79 -10.00 8.02
C SER A 26 3.20 -8.79 8.86
N GLU A 27 3.91 -7.82 8.26
CA GLU A 27 4.24 -6.55 8.93
C GLU A 27 2.98 -5.71 9.19
N ILE A 28 2.12 -5.54 8.19
CA ILE A 28 0.87 -4.79 8.32
C ILE A 28 -0.01 -5.34 9.45
N ALA A 29 -0.05 -6.66 9.62
CA ALA A 29 -0.82 -7.33 10.67
C ALA A 29 -0.40 -6.94 12.10
N LYS A 30 0.81 -6.40 12.29
CA LYS A 30 1.28 -5.87 13.58
C LYS A 30 0.64 -4.52 13.94
N HIS A 31 0.23 -3.75 12.94
CA HIS A 31 -0.37 -2.42 13.12
C HIS A 31 -1.90 -2.46 13.13
N GLY A 32 -2.52 -3.46 12.50
CA GLY A 32 -3.97 -3.58 12.46
C GLY A 32 -4.46 -4.75 11.60
N ILE A 33 -5.77 -4.79 11.36
CA ILE A 33 -6.43 -5.83 10.57
C ILE A 33 -6.56 -5.34 9.12
N PRO A 34 -5.92 -6.01 8.13
CA PRO A 34 -6.03 -5.64 6.72
C PRO A 34 -7.38 -6.09 6.15
N THR A 35 -8.42 -5.29 6.37
CA THR A 35 -9.81 -5.62 5.99
C THR A 35 -10.15 -5.28 4.56
N VAL A 36 -9.43 -4.35 3.94
CA VAL A 36 -9.45 -4.13 2.49
C VAL A 36 -8.08 -4.46 1.95
N LYS A 37 -7.99 -5.38 0.99
CA LYS A 37 -6.74 -5.72 0.28
C LYS A 37 -6.99 -5.65 -1.21
N ARG A 38 -6.34 -4.70 -1.89
CA ARG A 38 -6.51 -4.46 -3.32
C ARG A 38 -5.15 -4.37 -3.99
N ALA A 39 -5.01 -5.06 -5.11
CA ALA A 39 -3.84 -4.99 -5.97
C ALA A 39 -4.25 -4.40 -7.32
N TYR A 40 -3.55 -3.36 -7.76
CA TYR A 40 -3.83 -2.60 -8.98
C TYR A 40 -2.79 -2.95 -10.02
N GLY A 41 -3.23 -3.29 -11.23
CA GLY A 41 -2.34 -3.50 -12.35
C GLY A 41 -3.03 -4.14 -13.54
N ASP A 42 -2.27 -4.39 -14.60
CA ASP A 42 -2.77 -5.09 -15.78
C ASP A 42 -2.67 -6.61 -15.61
N TRP A 43 -3.75 -7.26 -15.16
CA TRP A 43 -3.76 -8.72 -14.94
C TRP A 43 -3.76 -9.55 -16.23
N THR A 44 -3.82 -8.91 -17.39
CA THR A 44 -3.56 -9.56 -18.68
C THR A 44 -2.07 -9.62 -19.01
N SER A 45 -1.26 -8.79 -18.34
CA SER A 45 0.19 -8.73 -18.54
C SER A 45 0.89 -10.00 -18.09
N PRO A 46 1.85 -10.53 -18.88
CA PRO A 46 2.71 -11.64 -18.47
C PRO A 46 3.49 -11.36 -17.18
N ASN A 47 3.78 -10.09 -16.87
CA ASN A 47 4.54 -9.69 -15.67
C ASN A 47 3.79 -10.01 -14.38
N LEU A 48 2.46 -10.04 -14.39
CA LEU A 48 1.65 -10.35 -13.22
C LEU A 48 1.34 -11.85 -13.06
N LYS A 49 1.95 -12.74 -13.87
CA LYS A 49 1.73 -14.20 -13.74
C LYS A 49 2.05 -14.73 -12.34
N GLY A 50 3.12 -14.24 -11.72
CA GLY A 50 3.53 -14.64 -10.37
C GLY A 50 2.55 -14.23 -9.26
N TRP A 51 1.69 -13.25 -9.53
CA TRP A 51 0.73 -12.75 -8.55
C TRP A 51 -0.51 -13.63 -8.39
N LYS A 52 -0.83 -14.49 -9.37
CA LYS A 52 -2.07 -15.29 -9.36
C LYS A 52 -2.23 -16.13 -8.09
N ASN A 53 -1.15 -16.76 -7.62
CA ASN A 53 -1.17 -17.56 -6.40
C ASN A 53 -1.29 -16.67 -5.16
N ILE A 54 -0.50 -15.59 -5.12
CA ILE A 54 -0.47 -14.63 -3.99
C ILE A 54 -1.84 -14.00 -3.76
N VAL A 55 -2.51 -13.51 -4.80
CA VAL A 55 -3.81 -12.85 -4.63
C VAL A 55 -4.88 -13.80 -4.11
N SER A 56 -4.86 -15.07 -4.56
CA SER A 56 -5.79 -16.08 -4.07
C SER A 56 -5.48 -16.48 -2.63
N GLN A 57 -4.20 -16.73 -2.33
CA GLN A 57 -3.73 -17.16 -1.01
C GLN A 57 -4.05 -16.13 0.09
N PHE A 58 -3.89 -14.84 -0.21
CA PHE A 58 -4.08 -13.77 0.76
C PHE A 58 -5.42 -13.04 0.63
N ALA A 59 -6.35 -13.56 -0.17
CA ALA A 59 -7.65 -12.93 -0.44
C ALA A 59 -7.51 -11.44 -0.81
N ILE A 60 -6.64 -11.16 -1.79
CA ILE A 60 -6.41 -9.83 -2.34
C ILE A 60 -7.30 -9.66 -3.57
N ASN A 61 -8.08 -8.59 -3.59
CA ASN A 61 -8.91 -8.26 -4.75
C ASN A 61 -8.03 -7.72 -5.89
N LYS A 62 -8.17 -8.33 -7.06
CA LYS A 62 -7.54 -7.85 -8.30
C LYS A 62 -8.34 -6.69 -8.87
N ILE A 63 -7.73 -5.52 -8.94
CA ILE A 63 -8.30 -4.35 -9.63
C ILE A 63 -7.62 -4.26 -10.99
N GLN A 64 -8.36 -4.57 -12.05
CA GLN A 64 -7.85 -4.55 -13.42
C GLN A 64 -7.71 -3.13 -13.93
N GLN A 65 -6.53 -2.83 -14.47
CA GLN A 65 -6.26 -1.60 -15.20
C GLN A 65 -5.96 -1.94 -16.65
N VAL A 66 -6.61 -1.25 -17.57
CA VAL A 66 -6.37 -1.45 -19.00
C VAL A 66 -5.35 -0.42 -19.45
N ALA A 67 -4.16 -0.89 -19.81
CA ALA A 67 -3.14 -0.03 -20.42
C ALA A 67 -3.52 0.25 -21.89
N TYR A 68 -4.31 1.30 -22.13
CA TYR A 68 -4.63 1.73 -23.51
C TYR A 68 -3.41 2.28 -24.27
N THR A 69 -2.37 2.67 -23.53
CA THR A 69 -1.05 3.10 -24.04
C THR A 69 0.02 2.74 -23.01
N VAL A 70 1.10 2.09 -23.46
CA VAL A 70 2.24 1.71 -22.62
C VAL A 70 2.88 2.97 -22.00
N GLY A 71 3.08 2.98 -20.69
CA GLY A 71 3.77 4.06 -19.96
C GLY A 71 2.90 5.21 -19.44
N LYS A 72 1.57 5.06 -19.36
CA LYS A 72 0.70 6.02 -18.65
C LYS A 72 0.32 5.51 -17.27
N ASN A 73 0.30 6.43 -16.29
CA ASN A 73 -0.05 6.27 -14.87
C ASN A 73 -1.54 5.93 -14.61
N ALA A 74 -2.12 5.02 -15.42
CA ALA A 74 -3.49 4.57 -15.28
C ALA A 74 -3.68 3.78 -13.97
N THR A 75 -2.69 2.97 -13.61
CA THR A 75 -2.66 2.22 -12.34
C THR A 75 -2.68 3.16 -11.14
N ASP A 76 -1.84 4.19 -11.15
CA ASP A 76 -1.76 5.16 -10.05
C ASP A 76 -3.04 5.97 -9.91
N SER A 77 -3.60 6.43 -11.04
CA SER A 77 -4.85 7.19 -11.06
C SER A 77 -6.00 6.38 -10.46
N ALA A 78 -6.13 5.11 -10.86
CA ALA A 78 -7.17 4.23 -10.34
C ALA A 78 -6.97 3.92 -8.85
N MET A 79 -5.73 3.70 -8.42
CA MET A 79 -5.42 3.48 -7.00
C MET A 79 -5.72 4.72 -6.16
N ILE A 80 -5.40 5.93 -6.65
CA ILE A 80 -5.70 7.19 -5.96
C ILE A 80 -7.21 7.41 -5.84
N ILE A 81 -7.97 7.21 -6.92
CA ILE A 81 -9.43 7.37 -6.91
C ILE A 81 -10.05 6.42 -5.88
N ASP A 82 -9.66 5.15 -5.92
CA ASP A 82 -10.18 4.15 -5.01
C ASP A 82 -9.77 4.38 -3.54
N ALA A 83 -8.53 4.85 -3.31
CA ALA A 83 -8.08 5.27 -1.99
C ALA A 83 -8.95 6.42 -1.43
N MET A 84 -9.34 7.37 -2.27
CA MET A 84 -10.19 8.49 -1.88
C MET A 84 -11.62 8.04 -1.58
N ASP A 85 -12.19 7.13 -2.37
CA ASP A 85 -13.50 6.53 -2.10
C ASP A 85 -13.51 5.77 -0.78
N LEU A 86 -12.47 4.98 -0.52
CA LEU A 86 -12.26 4.27 0.75
C LEU A 86 -12.12 5.27 1.92
N LEU A 87 -11.38 6.36 1.72
CA LEU A 87 -11.18 7.41 2.74
C LEU A 87 -12.53 8.05 3.13
N TYR A 88 -13.38 8.36 2.14
CA TYR A 88 -14.68 8.98 2.39
C TYR A 88 -15.77 8.01 2.84
N SER A 89 -15.54 6.70 2.74
CA SER A 89 -16.44 5.69 3.34
C SER A 89 -16.50 5.77 4.86
N LYS A 90 -15.48 6.37 5.51
CA LYS A 90 -15.34 6.51 6.98
C LYS A 90 -15.38 5.18 7.77
N LYS A 91 -14.99 4.07 7.14
CA LYS A 91 -14.97 2.73 7.75
C LYS A 91 -13.57 2.23 8.16
N LEU A 92 -12.53 3.00 7.83
CA LEU A 92 -11.13 2.60 7.99
C LEU A 92 -10.42 3.52 8.99
N ASP A 93 -9.48 2.95 9.73
CA ASP A 93 -8.61 3.67 10.66
C ASP A 93 -7.25 4.04 10.04
N GLY A 94 -6.89 3.41 8.92
CA GLY A 94 -5.63 3.70 8.23
C GLY A 94 -5.44 3.02 6.89
N PHE A 95 -4.36 3.38 6.23
CA PHE A 95 -3.99 2.94 4.89
C PHE A 95 -2.54 2.45 4.84
N CYS A 96 -2.31 1.36 4.14
CA CYS A 96 -1.00 0.81 3.81
C CYS A 96 -0.81 0.94 2.29
N LEU A 97 0.11 1.81 1.87
CA LEU A 97 0.47 2.03 0.48
C LEU A 97 1.70 1.19 0.17
N VAL A 98 1.53 0.14 -0.65
CA VAL A 98 2.60 -0.74 -1.08
C VAL A 98 3.03 -0.33 -2.49
N SER A 99 3.94 0.64 -2.56
CA SER A 99 4.55 1.14 -3.79
C SER A 99 5.90 1.81 -3.48
N SER A 100 6.77 1.93 -4.50
CA SER A 100 8.01 2.71 -4.42
C SER A 100 7.92 4.01 -5.22
N ASP A 101 6.74 4.36 -5.77
CA ASP A 101 6.52 5.57 -6.53
C ASP A 101 6.26 6.78 -5.63
N SER A 102 7.03 7.85 -5.83
CA SER A 102 6.84 9.11 -5.12
C SER A 102 5.55 9.85 -5.49
N ASP A 103 4.91 9.50 -6.61
CA ASP A 103 3.66 10.14 -7.06
C ASP A 103 2.48 9.91 -6.08
N PHE A 104 2.60 8.95 -5.16
CA PHE A 104 1.63 8.73 -4.07
C PHE A 104 1.82 9.67 -2.87
N THR A 105 2.85 10.51 -2.84
CA THR A 105 3.11 11.48 -1.75
C THR A 105 1.91 12.39 -1.45
N PRO A 106 1.21 12.99 -2.45
CA PRO A 106 0.03 13.82 -2.19
C PRO A 106 -1.13 13.02 -1.58
N LEU A 107 -1.31 11.75 -1.97
CA LEU A 107 -2.32 10.86 -1.41
C LEU A 107 -2.02 10.57 0.07
N ALA A 108 -0.78 10.20 0.39
CA ALA A 108 -0.36 9.95 1.77
C ALA A 108 -0.62 11.18 2.66
N ARG A 109 -0.23 12.37 2.18
CA ARG A 109 -0.50 13.64 2.87
C ARG A 109 -1.99 13.92 3.04
N ARG A 110 -2.83 13.58 2.06
CA ARG A 110 -4.28 13.77 2.12
C ARG A 110 -4.93 12.85 3.16
N ILE A 111 -4.51 11.59 3.24
CA ILE A 111 -4.97 10.61 4.24
C ILE A 111 -4.57 11.07 5.64
N HIS A 112 -3.30 11.46 5.80
CA HIS A 112 -2.79 11.98 7.07
C HIS A 112 -3.57 13.22 7.55
N LYS A 113 -3.86 14.17 6.65
CA LYS A 113 -4.69 15.35 6.96
C LYS A 113 -6.14 15.01 7.35
N SER A 114 -6.64 13.82 7.01
CA SER A 114 -7.95 13.33 7.50
C SER A 114 -7.88 12.73 8.91
N GLY A 115 -6.70 12.67 9.54
CA GLY A 115 -6.51 12.10 10.87
C GLY A 115 -6.43 10.57 10.90
N LEU A 116 -6.15 9.93 9.76
CA LEU A 116 -5.96 8.48 9.67
C LEU A 116 -4.46 8.12 9.61
N SER A 117 -4.12 6.90 10.06
CA SER A 117 -2.76 6.38 9.92
C SER A 117 -2.45 6.10 8.45
N VAL A 118 -1.22 6.42 8.01
CA VAL A 118 -0.73 6.06 6.68
C VAL A 118 0.66 5.42 6.80
N TYR A 119 0.78 4.23 6.22
CA TYR A 119 1.98 3.39 6.24
C TYR A 119 2.50 3.22 4.82
N GLY A 120 3.78 3.48 4.60
CA GLY A 120 4.44 3.27 3.31
C GLY A 120 5.29 2.00 3.31
N PHE A 121 5.15 1.16 2.29
CA PHE A 121 5.95 -0.04 2.08
C PHE A 121 6.59 0.01 0.69
N GLY A 122 7.90 0.17 0.65
CA GLY A 122 8.66 0.31 -0.60
C GLY A 122 10.07 -0.26 -0.50
N GLU A 123 10.83 -0.17 -1.59
CA GLU A 123 12.23 -0.56 -1.60
C GLU A 123 13.11 0.43 -0.84
N GLN A 124 14.34 0.05 -0.48
CA GLN A 124 15.28 0.92 0.24
C GLN A 124 15.57 2.25 -0.48
N LYS A 125 15.40 2.31 -1.80
CA LYS A 125 15.63 3.52 -2.62
C LYS A 125 14.41 4.44 -2.72
N THR A 126 13.40 4.23 -1.89
CA THR A 126 12.19 5.06 -1.90
C THR A 126 12.54 6.52 -1.56
N PRO A 127 12.06 7.52 -2.33
CA PRO A 127 12.42 8.93 -2.10
C PRO A 127 11.99 9.44 -0.71
N GLU A 128 12.82 10.29 -0.10
CA GLU A 128 12.60 10.85 1.24
C GLU A 128 11.26 11.61 1.35
N ALA A 129 10.82 12.25 0.27
CA ALA A 129 9.53 12.92 0.21
C ALA A 129 8.33 11.99 0.50
N PHE A 130 8.40 10.73 0.03
CA PHE A 130 7.36 9.73 0.30
C PHE A 130 7.44 9.22 1.74
N ILE A 131 8.66 9.03 2.25
CA ILE A 131 8.91 8.61 3.64
C ILE A 131 8.32 9.63 4.62
N VAL A 132 8.60 10.92 4.41
CA VAL A 132 8.12 12.03 5.26
C VAL A 132 6.59 12.19 5.21
N ALA A 133 5.95 11.82 4.11
CA ALA A 133 4.50 11.89 3.99
C ALA A 133 3.76 10.73 4.71
N CYS A 134 4.49 9.67 5.08
CA CYS A 134 3.96 8.55 5.83
C CYS A 134 4.14 8.76 7.35
N PHE A 135 3.21 8.25 8.16
CA PHE A 135 3.33 8.29 9.61
C PHE A 135 4.41 7.32 10.10
N GLU A 136 4.55 6.19 9.40
CA GLU A 136 5.57 5.17 9.62
C GLU A 136 5.91 4.52 8.27
N HIS A 137 7.19 4.20 8.05
CA HIS A 137 7.70 3.64 6.80
C HIS A 137 8.54 2.40 7.07
N ALA A 138 8.32 1.32 6.32
CA ALA A 138 9.07 0.08 6.43
C ALA A 138 9.76 -0.29 5.10
N HIS A 139 11.05 -0.65 5.16
CA HIS A 139 11.86 -1.03 3.99
C HIS A 139 11.89 -2.55 3.75
N TRP A 140 11.97 -2.96 2.48
CA TRP A 140 12.39 -4.31 2.06
C TRP A 140 13.92 -4.42 1.94
N PRO A 141 14.67 -5.51 2.31
CA PRO A 141 14.31 -6.85 2.84
C PRO A 141 14.60 -7.05 4.35
N TYR A 142 14.80 -5.98 5.13
CA TYR A 142 15.11 -6.07 6.55
C TYR A 142 13.99 -5.46 7.39
N THR A 143 13.25 -6.32 8.09
CA THR A 143 12.67 -5.96 9.39
C THR A 143 13.80 -5.77 10.41
N LEU A 144 13.83 -4.59 11.06
CA LEU A 144 14.39 -4.22 12.39
C LEU A 144 14.84 -2.74 12.34
N LYS A 145 14.08 -1.76 12.83
CA LYS A 145 13.88 -1.30 14.23
C LYS A 145 12.90 -0.09 14.14
N LEU A 146 12.00 0.25 15.06
CA LEU A 146 11.67 -0.15 16.43
C LEU A 146 10.27 0.40 16.72
N ALA A 147 9.42 -0.40 17.35
CA ALA A 147 8.48 0.12 18.31
C ALA A 147 9.31 0.68 19.51
N GLY A 148 9.27 1.99 19.74
CA GLY A 148 9.72 2.59 21.00
C GLY A 148 10.55 3.87 20.87
N ALA A 149 10.15 4.86 21.68
CA ALA A 149 10.83 6.09 22.07
C ALA A 149 10.73 7.32 21.14
N PHE A 150 9.71 8.15 21.40
CA PHE A 150 9.94 9.51 21.88
C PHE A 150 8.88 9.84 22.95
N ARG A 151 9.23 9.52 24.21
CA ARG A 151 8.92 10.36 25.36
C ARG A 151 10.18 11.18 25.62
N ASP A 152 9.93 12.44 25.95
CA ASP A 152 10.82 13.55 26.29
C ASP A 152 11.55 14.23 25.12
#